data_AF-A0A8C0IDX2-F1
#
_entry.id   AF-A0A8C0IDX2-F1
#
_cell.length_a   1.000
_cell.length_b   1.000
_cell.length_c   1.000
_cell.angle_alpha   90.00
_cell.angle_beta   90.00
_cell.angle_gamma   90.00
#
_symmetry.space_group_name_H-M   'P 1'
#
loop_
_entity.id
_entity.type
_entity.pdbx_description
1 polymer ?
#
loop_
_entity_poly.entity_id
_entity_poly.type
_entity_poly.pdbx_seq_one_letter_code
_entity_poly.pdbx_strand_id
1 'polypeptide(L)'
;MPYRFTIVNFTKHNSLYKCGLRPLFYSEADAKKHEVGWRRTGDEIKYYKNNAGQGRRQYFSLTWTFQFPHDQDTCYFAHCYPYTCSNLQEYLVAISKDPVKSKFCKIHILCRSLAGNIVYVLTITSPPRSGKGTKKAAVILTARVHPGETNSSWVMKGFLDYILGDSDKAQLLRDNFVFKVVPMLDPDGVIVGNHRCSLTGQDLNRKYGSNMKKFYPSIGYTRNMIKR
;
A
#
# COMPACT_ATOMS: atom_id res chain seq x y z
N MET A 1 31.19 12.37 -8.03
CA MET A 1 30.62 13.51 -8.77
C MET A 1 29.11 13.60 -8.51
N PRO A 2 28.52 14.79 -8.35
CA PRO A 2 27.08 14.94 -8.18
C PRO A 2 26.33 14.82 -9.52
N TYR A 3 25.19 14.15 -9.49
CA TYR A 3 24.26 14.02 -10.62
C TYR A 3 23.03 14.89 -10.39
N ARG A 4 22.43 15.39 -11.47
CA ARG A 4 21.14 16.10 -11.41
C ARG A 4 20.07 15.30 -12.14
N PHE A 5 19.01 14.96 -11.42
CA PHE A 5 17.82 14.32 -11.98
C PHE A 5 16.74 15.38 -12.19
N THR A 6 16.01 15.27 -13.30
CA THR A 6 14.85 16.13 -13.57
C THR A 6 13.73 15.32 -14.21
N ILE A 7 12.58 15.25 -13.53
CA ILE A 7 11.34 14.70 -14.10
C ILE A 7 10.49 15.89 -14.55
N VAL A 8 10.16 15.97 -15.83
CA VAL A 8 9.64 17.20 -16.48
C VAL A 8 8.14 17.21 -16.77
N ASN A 9 7.41 16.13 -16.49
CA ASN A 9 6.05 15.94 -16.96
C ASN A 9 5.01 15.85 -15.83
N PHE A 10 5.30 16.39 -14.64
CA PHE A 10 4.27 16.45 -13.60
C PHE A 10 3.15 17.41 -14.01
N THR A 11 1.90 17.04 -13.72
CA THR A 11 0.71 17.87 -14.01
C THR A 11 0.19 18.61 -12.79
N LYS A 12 0.69 18.28 -11.58
CA LYS A 12 0.19 18.83 -10.32
C LYS A 12 0.80 20.22 -10.07
N HIS A 13 -0.03 21.24 -9.88
CA HIS A 13 0.47 22.60 -9.62
C HIS A 13 1.28 22.73 -8.32
N ASN A 14 0.81 22.05 -7.27
CA ASN A 14 1.40 22.09 -5.93
C ASN A 14 1.97 20.73 -5.54
N SER A 15 3.13 20.74 -4.89
CA SER A 15 3.82 19.53 -4.50
C SER A 15 4.52 19.74 -3.16
N LEU A 16 4.52 18.72 -2.31
CA LEU A 16 5.21 18.75 -1.01
C LEU A 16 6.72 18.86 -1.17
N TYR A 17 7.27 18.60 -2.36
CA TYR A 17 8.68 18.89 -2.68
C TYR A 17 8.99 20.39 -2.57
N LYS A 18 8.00 21.28 -2.68
CA LYS A 18 8.15 22.72 -2.35
C LYS A 18 8.28 22.98 -0.84
N CYS A 19 7.87 22.03 -0.01
CA CYS A 19 7.76 22.15 1.45
C CYS A 19 8.70 21.16 2.18
N GLY A 20 9.81 20.77 1.56
CA GLY A 20 10.83 19.92 2.20
C GLY A 20 10.64 18.42 2.07
N LEU A 21 9.65 17.93 1.30
CA LEU A 21 9.64 16.50 0.94
C LEU A 21 10.90 16.16 0.14
N ARG A 22 11.49 15.01 0.43
CA ARG A 22 12.70 14.48 -0.21
C ARG A 22 12.41 13.18 -0.95
N PRO A 23 13.04 12.90 -2.11
CA PRO A 23 12.95 11.58 -2.73
C PRO A 23 13.52 10.52 -1.78
N LEU A 24 13.09 9.27 -1.95
CA LEU A 24 13.70 8.13 -1.29
C LEU A 24 14.76 7.51 -2.19
N PHE A 25 15.77 6.96 -1.54
CA PHE A 25 16.86 6.25 -2.18
C PHE A 25 17.12 4.92 -1.48
N TYR A 26 17.46 3.92 -2.28
CA TYR A 26 17.91 2.60 -1.84
C TYR A 26 19.13 2.20 -2.67
N SER A 27 20.14 1.66 -2.00
CA SER A 27 21.38 1.15 -2.58
C SER A 27 21.50 -0.32 -2.19
N GLU A 28 21.72 -1.21 -3.16
CA GLU A 28 21.92 -2.64 -2.87
C GLU A 28 23.22 -2.88 -2.10
N ALA A 29 24.29 -2.12 -2.42
CA ALA A 29 25.54 -2.19 -1.69
C ALA A 29 25.39 -1.80 -0.22
N ASP A 30 24.71 -0.69 0.07
CA ASP A 30 24.45 -0.25 1.46
C ASP A 30 23.55 -1.23 2.21
N ALA A 31 22.52 -1.76 1.56
CA ALA A 31 21.63 -2.73 2.18
C ALA A 31 22.39 -4.01 2.57
N LYS A 32 23.31 -4.47 1.72
CA LYS A 32 24.10 -5.68 1.98
C LYS A 32 25.22 -5.49 3.00
N LYS A 33 25.92 -4.36 2.97
CA LYS A 33 27.11 -4.12 3.80
C LYS A 33 26.80 -3.49 5.16
N HIS A 34 25.75 -2.67 5.20
CA HIS A 34 25.45 -1.80 6.34
C HIS A 34 24.01 -1.94 6.84
N GLU A 35 23.23 -2.85 6.27
CA GLU A 35 21.81 -3.08 6.62
C GLU A 35 20.94 -1.82 6.48
N VAL A 36 21.33 -0.90 5.59
CA VAL A 36 20.60 0.35 5.39
C VAL A 36 19.53 0.16 4.32
N GLY A 37 18.27 0.34 4.74
CA GLY A 37 17.12 0.35 3.83
C GLY A 37 16.89 1.69 3.12
N TRP A 38 15.63 1.90 2.69
CA TRP A 38 15.21 3.15 2.08
C TRP A 38 15.43 4.35 3.00
N ARG A 39 15.98 5.44 2.47
CA ARG A 39 16.20 6.69 3.23
C ARG A 39 15.88 7.92 2.39
N ARG A 40 15.46 9.00 3.06
CA ARG A 40 15.21 10.30 2.42
C ARG A 40 16.54 10.94 2.03
N THR A 41 16.65 11.41 0.79
CA THR A 41 17.91 11.91 0.23
C THR A 41 17.71 13.10 -0.71
N GLY A 42 18.79 13.53 -1.34
CA GLY A 42 18.79 14.51 -2.41
C GLY A 42 18.91 15.93 -1.89
N ASP A 43 19.59 16.74 -2.68
CA ASP A 43 19.91 18.14 -2.39
C ASP A 43 19.37 19.02 -3.52
N GLU A 44 19.40 20.35 -3.31
CA GLU A 44 18.92 21.34 -4.27
C GLU A 44 17.52 21.05 -4.86
N ILE A 45 16.64 20.45 -4.04
CA ILE A 45 15.33 19.98 -4.50
C ILE A 45 14.45 21.17 -4.87
N LYS A 46 13.95 21.17 -6.10
CA LYS A 46 13.05 22.22 -6.60
C LYS A 46 11.88 21.60 -7.35
N TYR A 47 10.70 22.19 -7.14
CA TYR A 47 9.50 21.87 -7.89
C TYR A 47 8.90 23.14 -8.49
N TYR A 48 8.95 23.26 -9.82
CA TYR A 48 8.64 24.50 -10.52
C TYR A 48 7.87 24.24 -11.82
N LYS A 49 7.12 25.24 -12.28
CA LYS A 49 6.43 25.18 -13.58
C LYS A 49 7.48 25.24 -14.70
N ASN A 50 7.35 24.40 -15.71
CA ASN A 50 8.25 24.41 -16.86
C ASN A 50 7.52 24.80 -18.14
N ASN A 51 8.29 24.98 -19.21
CA ASN A 51 7.81 25.39 -20.53
C ASN A 51 7.63 24.21 -21.49
N ALA A 52 7.63 22.97 -21.00
CA ALA A 52 7.49 21.77 -21.84
C ALA A 52 6.03 21.51 -22.27
N GLY A 53 5.08 22.29 -21.75
CA GLY A 53 3.66 22.18 -22.10
C GLY A 53 3.36 22.70 -23.49
N GLN A 54 2.57 21.95 -24.27
CA GLN A 54 1.97 22.42 -25.52
C GLN A 54 0.49 22.75 -25.32
N GLY A 55 0.04 23.86 -25.92
CA GLY A 55 -1.34 24.33 -25.83
C GLY A 55 -1.75 24.70 -24.39
N ARG A 56 -2.88 24.17 -23.92
CA ARG A 56 -3.41 24.46 -22.57
C ARG A 56 -2.79 23.61 -21.46
N ARG A 57 -1.96 22.62 -21.78
CA ARG A 57 -1.38 21.72 -20.76
C ARG A 57 -0.18 22.38 -20.10
N GLN A 58 -0.22 22.51 -18.78
CA GLN A 58 0.89 23.00 -17.97
C GLN A 58 1.62 21.81 -17.35
N TYR A 59 2.94 21.79 -17.50
CA TYR A 59 3.79 20.81 -16.84
C TYR A 59 4.69 21.46 -15.80
N PHE A 60 5.10 20.64 -14.85
CA PHE A 60 5.96 20.99 -13.73
C PHE A 60 7.14 20.02 -13.71
N SER A 61 8.29 20.54 -13.30
CA SER A 61 9.51 19.78 -13.12
C SER A 61 9.79 19.55 -11.64
N LEU A 62 10.15 18.32 -11.28
CA LEU A 62 10.85 18.00 -10.04
C LEU A 62 12.32 17.78 -10.38
N THR A 63 13.22 18.55 -9.77
CA THR A 63 14.67 18.33 -9.87
C THR A 63 15.29 18.17 -8.50
N TRP A 64 16.34 17.35 -8.44
CA TRP A 64 17.20 17.18 -7.26
C TRP A 64 18.59 16.79 -7.72
N THR A 65 19.59 17.13 -6.91
CA THR A 65 20.95 16.61 -7.05
C THR A 65 21.19 15.47 -6.08
N PHE A 66 22.06 14.55 -6.47
CA PHE A 66 22.45 13.42 -5.64
C PHE A 66 23.83 12.91 -6.04
N GLN A 67 24.64 12.54 -5.05
CA GLN A 67 25.91 11.87 -5.25
C GLN A 67 25.78 10.42 -4.81
N PHE A 68 26.09 9.49 -5.73
CA PHE A 68 26.07 8.07 -5.42
C PHE A 68 27.19 7.70 -4.43
N PRO A 69 26.90 6.85 -3.44
CA PRO A 69 27.87 6.49 -2.39
C PRO A 69 28.90 5.46 -2.86
N HIS A 70 28.57 4.62 -3.85
CA HIS A 70 29.39 3.50 -4.29
C HIS A 70 29.47 3.46 -5.82
N ASP A 71 30.63 3.07 -6.34
CA ASP A 71 30.79 2.70 -7.74
C ASP A 71 30.23 1.29 -7.98
N GLN A 72 29.74 1.03 -9.20
CA GLN A 72 29.19 -0.28 -9.63
C GLN A 72 28.04 -0.81 -8.75
N ASP A 73 27.23 0.11 -8.20
CA ASP A 73 26.06 -0.22 -7.39
C ASP A 73 24.76 -0.10 -8.19
N THR A 74 23.76 -0.88 -7.80
CA THR A 74 22.38 -0.76 -8.31
C THR A 74 21.55 0.02 -7.30
N CYS A 75 21.02 1.15 -7.76
CA CYS A 75 20.34 2.12 -6.92
C CYS A 75 18.92 2.39 -7.44
N TYR A 76 18.02 2.69 -6.50
CA TYR A 76 16.62 2.97 -6.79
C TYR A 76 16.17 4.28 -6.16
N PHE A 77 15.32 5.01 -6.87
CA PHE A 77 14.60 6.16 -6.32
C PHE A 77 13.10 5.88 -6.24
N ALA A 78 12.45 6.39 -5.20
CA ALA A 78 11.01 6.27 -5.02
C ALA A 78 10.38 7.54 -4.44
N HIS A 79 9.09 7.75 -4.71
CA HIS A 79 8.33 8.86 -4.14
C HIS A 79 8.00 8.64 -2.64
N CYS A 80 7.58 7.42 -2.30
CA CYS A 80 7.22 6.98 -0.96
C CYS A 80 7.79 5.59 -0.69
N TYR A 81 7.87 5.17 0.58
CA TYR A 81 8.44 3.89 0.98
C TYR A 81 7.67 2.77 0.29
N PRO A 82 8.31 2.03 -0.63
CA PRO A 82 7.59 1.03 -1.40
C PRO A 82 7.01 -0.05 -0.48
N TYR A 83 5.85 -0.57 -0.88
CA TYR A 83 5.26 -1.77 -0.29
C TYR A 83 4.62 -2.55 -1.43
N THR A 84 5.24 -3.67 -1.78
CA THR A 84 4.92 -4.45 -2.97
C THR A 84 3.81 -5.48 -2.71
N CYS A 85 3.27 -6.05 -3.78
CA CYS A 85 2.36 -7.19 -3.66
C CYS A 85 3.06 -8.41 -3.03
N SER A 86 4.34 -8.65 -3.34
CA SER A 86 5.11 -9.74 -2.75
C SER A 86 5.31 -9.55 -1.24
N ASN A 87 5.58 -8.31 -0.79
CA ASN A 87 5.67 -8.03 0.65
C ASN A 87 4.36 -8.40 1.39
N LEU A 88 3.21 -8.11 0.80
CA LEU A 88 1.93 -8.54 1.37
C LEU A 88 1.82 -10.06 1.39
N GLN A 89 2.11 -10.73 0.27
CA GLN A 89 1.95 -12.17 0.14
C GLN A 89 2.84 -12.93 1.12
N GLU A 90 4.12 -12.56 1.22
CA GLU A 90 5.07 -13.12 2.18
C GLU A 90 4.58 -12.93 3.63
N TYR A 91 4.09 -11.72 3.95
CA TYR A 91 3.53 -11.42 5.27
C TYR A 91 2.30 -12.29 5.60
N LEU A 92 1.38 -12.46 4.65
CA LEU A 92 0.21 -13.32 4.82
C LEU A 92 0.56 -14.81 4.92
N VAL A 93 1.57 -15.27 4.18
CA VAL A 93 2.10 -16.64 4.28
C VAL A 93 2.74 -16.88 5.66
N ALA A 94 3.46 -15.90 6.21
CA ALA A 94 3.99 -16.00 7.56
C ALA A 94 2.87 -16.13 8.61
N ILE A 95 1.80 -15.35 8.49
CA ILE A 95 0.63 -15.45 9.37
C ILE A 95 -0.07 -16.81 9.25
N SER A 96 -0.20 -17.36 8.04
CA SER A 96 -0.89 -18.64 7.84
C SER A 96 -0.10 -19.83 8.41
N LYS A 97 1.24 -19.75 8.38
CA LYS A 97 2.14 -20.76 8.95
C LYS A 97 2.33 -20.66 10.46
N ASP A 98 2.00 -19.51 11.06
CA ASP A 98 2.13 -19.30 12.50
C ASP A 98 1.05 -20.11 13.27
N PRO A 99 1.44 -21.06 14.16
CA PRO A 99 0.50 -21.97 14.82
C PRO A 99 -0.40 -21.28 15.85
N VAL A 100 -0.04 -20.06 16.30
CA VAL A 100 -0.83 -19.27 17.24
C VAL A 100 -1.77 -18.36 16.45
N LYS A 101 -1.24 -17.54 15.54
CA LYS A 101 -2.01 -16.53 14.81
C LYS A 101 -3.07 -17.15 13.89
N SER A 102 -2.76 -18.28 13.26
CA SER A 102 -3.69 -18.99 12.38
C SER A 102 -4.96 -19.50 13.08
N LYS A 103 -4.98 -19.59 14.42
CA LYS A 103 -6.17 -19.97 15.20
C LYS A 103 -7.25 -18.89 15.17
N PHE A 104 -6.86 -17.62 15.22
CA PHE A 104 -7.78 -16.47 15.28
C PHE A 104 -7.73 -15.56 14.06
N CYS A 105 -6.83 -15.79 13.10
CA CYS A 105 -6.77 -15.10 11.81
C CYS A 105 -6.96 -16.07 10.66
N LYS A 106 -8.08 -15.96 9.95
CA LYS A 106 -8.38 -16.74 8.75
C LYS A 106 -8.21 -15.88 7.50
N ILE A 107 -7.33 -16.31 6.60
CA ILE A 107 -7.04 -15.63 5.34
C ILE A 107 -7.86 -16.32 4.23
N HIS A 108 -8.66 -15.54 3.52
CA HIS A 108 -9.46 -16.02 2.39
C HIS A 108 -9.24 -15.17 1.15
N ILE A 109 -9.56 -15.74 -0.01
CA ILE A 109 -9.65 -14.99 -1.26
C ILE A 109 -11.00 -14.26 -1.26
N LEU A 110 -10.97 -12.93 -1.29
CA LEU A 110 -12.18 -12.12 -1.45
C LEU A 110 -12.67 -12.20 -2.91
N CYS A 111 -11.75 -11.98 -3.85
CA CYS A 111 -11.97 -12.09 -5.27
C CYS A 111 -10.63 -12.10 -6.04
N ARG A 112 -10.72 -12.18 -7.37
CA ARG A 112 -9.63 -11.78 -8.26
C ARG A 112 -9.87 -10.36 -8.77
N SER A 113 -8.78 -9.61 -8.98
CA SER A 113 -8.78 -8.28 -9.58
C SER A 113 -9.05 -8.35 -11.09
N LEU A 114 -8.97 -7.22 -11.80
CA LEU A 114 -9.24 -7.18 -13.24
C LEU A 114 -8.18 -7.96 -14.02
N ALA A 115 -6.91 -7.88 -13.62
CA ALA A 115 -5.82 -8.68 -14.20
C ALA A 115 -5.68 -10.08 -13.57
N GLY A 116 -6.61 -10.50 -12.72
CA GLY A 116 -6.62 -11.85 -12.16
C GLY A 116 -5.80 -12.04 -10.87
N ASN A 117 -5.17 -10.97 -10.34
CA ASN A 117 -4.43 -10.99 -9.09
C ASN A 117 -5.37 -11.24 -7.89
N ILE A 118 -4.87 -11.91 -6.86
CA ILE A 118 -5.67 -12.24 -5.68
C ILE A 118 -5.87 -10.99 -4.82
N VAL A 119 -7.12 -10.74 -4.44
CA VAL A 119 -7.50 -9.77 -3.40
C VAL A 119 -7.86 -10.57 -2.15
N TYR A 120 -7.09 -10.40 -1.08
CA TYR A 120 -7.28 -11.15 0.16
C TYR A 120 -8.26 -10.45 1.10
N VAL A 121 -8.96 -11.23 1.91
CA VAL A 121 -9.69 -10.78 3.10
C VAL A 121 -9.27 -11.61 4.31
N LEU A 122 -8.93 -10.93 5.40
CA LEU A 122 -8.63 -11.55 6.68
C LEU A 122 -9.85 -11.44 7.59
N THR A 123 -10.19 -12.53 8.26
CA THR A 123 -11.16 -12.55 9.35
C THR A 123 -10.42 -12.78 10.64
N ILE A 124 -10.42 -11.79 11.53
CA ILE A 124 -9.66 -11.83 12.78
C ILE A 124 -10.64 -11.75 13.96
N THR A 125 -10.71 -12.81 14.75
CA THR A 125 -11.53 -12.89 15.97
C THR A 125 -11.12 -14.11 16.78
N SER A 126 -11.23 -14.04 18.10
CA SER A 126 -10.96 -15.19 18.97
C SER A 126 -12.04 -16.26 18.78
N PRO A 127 -11.68 -17.56 18.81
CA PRO A 127 -12.63 -18.65 18.80
C PRO A 127 -13.67 -18.52 19.93
N PRO A 128 -14.92 -18.94 19.72
CA PRO A 128 -15.94 -18.89 20.76
C PRO A 128 -15.55 -19.82 21.93
N ARG A 129 -15.61 -19.31 23.17
CA ARG A 129 -15.23 -20.07 24.38
C ARG A 129 -16.19 -21.22 24.70
N SER A 130 -17.47 -21.14 24.29
CA SER A 130 -18.53 -22.07 24.71
C SER A 130 -19.29 -22.73 23.54
N GLY A 131 -18.74 -22.71 22.32
CA GLY A 131 -19.35 -23.35 21.14
C GLY A 131 -20.62 -22.68 20.58
N LYS A 132 -21.31 -21.83 21.36
CA LYS A 132 -22.40 -20.97 20.87
C LYS A 132 -21.81 -19.64 20.38
N GLY A 133 -21.96 -19.36 19.09
CA GLY A 133 -21.51 -18.12 18.48
C GLY A 133 -22.30 -16.92 19.01
N THR A 134 -21.67 -16.06 19.79
CA THR A 134 -22.23 -14.75 20.15
C THR A 134 -22.15 -13.81 18.95
N LYS A 135 -23.22 -13.06 18.65
CA LYS A 135 -23.16 -11.98 17.66
C LYS A 135 -22.16 -10.92 18.13
N LYS A 136 -21.01 -10.83 17.45
CA LYS A 136 -19.99 -9.80 17.68
C LYS A 136 -20.16 -8.68 16.65
N ALA A 137 -19.89 -7.44 17.05
CA ALA A 137 -19.84 -6.33 16.11
C ALA A 137 -18.68 -6.52 15.12
N ALA A 138 -18.90 -6.15 13.86
CA ALA A 138 -17.88 -6.22 12.82
C ALA A 138 -17.15 -4.88 12.68
N VAL A 139 -15.82 -4.93 12.59
CA VAL A 139 -14.98 -3.78 12.26
C VAL A 139 -14.33 -4.04 10.91
N ILE A 140 -14.53 -3.13 9.95
CA ILE A 140 -14.05 -3.29 8.58
C ILE A 140 -12.88 -2.36 8.35
N LEU A 141 -11.74 -2.91 7.90
CA LEU A 141 -10.58 -2.11 7.51
C LEU A 141 -10.19 -2.44 6.07
N THR A 142 -9.91 -1.41 5.28
CA THR A 142 -9.40 -1.56 3.92
C THR A 142 -8.21 -0.63 3.70
N ALA A 143 -7.27 -1.05 2.84
CA ALA A 143 -6.13 -0.22 2.44
C ALA A 143 -5.82 -0.35 0.95
N ARG A 144 -4.96 0.55 0.46
CA ARG A 144 -4.51 0.62 -0.94
C ARG A 144 -5.65 0.58 -1.96
N VAL A 145 -6.67 1.42 -1.74
CA VAL A 145 -7.66 1.71 -2.79
C VAL A 145 -7.03 2.54 -3.92
N HIS A 146 -6.10 3.43 -3.57
CA HIS A 146 -5.17 4.04 -4.51
C HIS A 146 -3.82 3.33 -4.42
N PRO A 147 -3.25 2.88 -5.54
CA PRO A 147 -2.06 2.04 -5.47
C PRO A 147 -0.80 2.76 -5.01
N GLY A 148 -0.65 4.05 -5.31
CA GLY A 148 0.53 4.85 -4.97
C GLY A 148 0.58 5.31 -3.51
N GLU A 149 -0.49 5.10 -2.73
CA GLU A 149 -0.57 5.47 -1.31
C GLU A 149 0.01 4.36 -0.42
N THR A 150 1.29 4.04 -0.62
CA THR A 150 1.99 2.91 0.04
C THR A 150 2.02 3.01 1.56
N ASN A 151 1.96 4.21 2.12
CA ASN A 151 1.85 4.46 3.56
C ASN A 151 0.66 3.71 4.18
N SER A 152 -0.46 3.57 3.46
CA SER A 152 -1.62 2.81 3.94
C SER A 152 -1.31 1.32 4.16
N SER A 153 -0.41 0.71 3.37
CA SER A 153 0.03 -0.67 3.60
C SER A 153 0.91 -0.81 4.84
N TRP A 154 1.79 0.16 5.09
CA TRP A 154 2.63 0.14 6.29
C TRP A 154 1.80 0.31 7.57
N VAL A 155 0.82 1.23 7.55
CA VAL A 155 -0.15 1.37 8.65
C VAL A 155 -0.96 0.08 8.82
N MET A 156 -1.44 -0.51 7.72
CA MET A 156 -2.16 -1.78 7.76
C MET A 156 -1.33 -2.92 8.35
N LYS A 157 -0.05 -3.02 7.97
CA LYS A 157 0.87 -3.99 8.55
C LYS A 157 1.03 -3.78 10.05
N GLY A 158 1.25 -2.54 10.50
CA GLY A 158 1.36 -2.22 11.93
C GLY A 158 0.08 -2.56 12.71
N PHE A 159 -1.10 -2.28 12.13
CA PHE A 159 -2.37 -2.71 12.71
C PHE A 159 -2.46 -4.25 12.82
N LEU A 160 -2.09 -4.98 11.77
CA LEU A 160 -2.09 -6.44 11.76
C LEU A 160 -1.10 -7.02 12.78
N ASP A 161 0.10 -6.45 12.88
CA ASP A 161 1.11 -6.84 13.86
C ASP A 161 0.57 -6.67 15.29
N TYR A 162 -0.10 -5.55 15.57
CA TYR A 162 -0.72 -5.30 16.88
C TYR A 162 -1.90 -6.23 17.17
N ILE A 163 -2.90 -6.29 16.28
CA ILE A 163 -4.14 -7.05 16.52
C ILE A 163 -3.91 -8.55 16.46
N LEU A 164 -2.80 -9.03 15.90
CA LEU A 164 -2.39 -10.44 15.94
C LEU A 164 -1.37 -10.75 17.04
N GLY A 165 -0.93 -9.73 17.78
CA GLY A 165 -0.02 -9.86 18.90
C GLY A 165 -0.67 -10.48 20.14
N ASP A 166 0.16 -10.68 21.15
CA ASP A 166 -0.13 -11.30 22.43
C ASP A 166 -0.66 -10.33 23.50
N SER A 167 -0.64 -9.01 23.24
CA SER A 167 -1.12 -8.04 24.23
C SER A 167 -2.58 -8.29 24.68
N ASP A 168 -2.84 -8.09 25.97
CA ASP A 168 -4.18 -8.26 26.56
C ASP A 168 -5.24 -7.39 25.88
N LYS A 169 -4.85 -6.18 25.45
CA LYS A 169 -5.74 -5.28 24.70
C LYS A 169 -6.09 -5.85 23.32
N ALA A 170 -5.12 -6.43 22.61
CA ALA A 170 -5.38 -7.07 21.33
C ALA A 170 -6.26 -8.31 21.51
N GLN A 171 -6.03 -9.12 22.55
CA GLN A 171 -6.91 -10.25 22.92
C GLN A 171 -8.34 -9.78 23.22
N LEU A 172 -8.51 -8.75 24.05
CA LEU A 172 -9.81 -8.18 24.37
C LEU A 172 -10.55 -7.70 23.12
N LEU A 173 -9.86 -7.04 22.18
CA LEU A 173 -10.45 -6.63 20.91
C LEU A 173 -10.91 -7.83 20.07
N ARG A 174 -10.08 -8.89 19.97
CA ARG A 174 -10.44 -10.13 19.24
C ARG A 174 -11.58 -10.90 19.91
N ASP A 175 -11.70 -10.82 21.22
CA ASP A 175 -12.78 -11.45 21.99
C ASP A 175 -14.12 -10.75 21.74
N ASN A 176 -14.14 -9.42 21.55
CA ASN A 176 -15.37 -8.63 21.42
C ASN A 176 -15.81 -8.33 19.98
N PHE A 177 -14.86 -8.30 19.03
CA PHE A 177 -15.12 -7.90 17.64
C PHE A 177 -14.74 -8.97 16.63
N VAL A 178 -15.32 -8.86 15.43
CA VAL A 178 -14.84 -9.55 14.23
C VAL A 178 -14.25 -8.51 13.29
N PHE A 179 -12.94 -8.56 13.08
CA PHE A 179 -12.30 -7.71 12.10
C PHE A 179 -12.33 -8.36 10.73
N LYS A 180 -12.84 -7.64 9.72
CA LYS A 180 -12.71 -8.00 8.30
C LYS A 180 -11.74 -7.02 7.65
N VAL A 181 -10.59 -7.51 7.24
CA VAL A 181 -9.49 -6.68 6.76
C VAL A 181 -9.17 -7.01 5.30
N VAL A 182 -9.21 -6.01 4.44
CA VAL A 182 -8.75 -6.11 3.04
C VAL A 182 -7.48 -5.27 2.91
N PRO A 183 -6.28 -5.88 3.03
CA PRO A 183 -5.04 -5.13 3.16
C PRO A 183 -4.60 -4.43 1.87
N MET A 184 -5.13 -4.87 0.72
CA MET A 184 -4.84 -4.25 -0.58
C MET A 184 -6.02 -4.40 -1.54
N LEU A 185 -6.69 -3.29 -1.84
CA LEU A 185 -7.85 -3.26 -2.74
C LEU A 185 -7.47 -3.23 -4.23
N ASP A 186 -6.33 -2.66 -4.58
CA ASP A 186 -5.89 -2.50 -5.98
C ASP A 186 -4.51 -3.12 -6.25
N PRO A 187 -4.36 -4.46 -6.14
CA PRO A 187 -3.07 -5.10 -6.41
C PRO A 187 -2.58 -4.88 -7.85
N ASP A 188 -3.50 -4.73 -8.81
CA ASP A 188 -3.15 -4.50 -10.21
C ASP A 188 -2.43 -3.16 -10.39
N GLY A 189 -3.04 -2.09 -9.86
CA GLY A 189 -2.43 -0.77 -9.90
C GLY A 189 -1.09 -0.71 -9.15
N VAL A 190 -0.92 -1.53 -8.10
CA VAL A 190 0.34 -1.61 -7.35
C VAL A 190 1.44 -2.21 -8.22
N ILE A 191 1.14 -3.31 -8.91
CA ILE A 191 2.10 -4.02 -9.77
C ILE A 191 2.58 -3.13 -10.92
N VAL A 192 1.67 -2.39 -11.56
CA VAL A 192 2.02 -1.53 -12.72
C VAL A 192 2.54 -0.14 -12.33
N GLY A 193 2.63 0.18 -11.03
CA GLY A 193 3.14 1.47 -10.57
C GLY A 193 2.18 2.65 -10.76
N ASN A 194 0.87 2.42 -10.82
CA ASN A 194 -0.11 3.49 -10.87
C ASN A 194 -0.14 4.29 -9.56
N HIS A 195 -0.43 5.58 -9.64
CA HIS A 195 -0.59 6.40 -8.43
C HIS A 195 -2.00 6.31 -7.83
N ARG A 196 -3.04 6.48 -8.66
CA ARG A 196 -4.42 6.66 -8.18
C ARG A 196 -5.42 5.64 -8.72
N CYS A 197 -5.34 5.31 -10.00
CA CYS A 197 -6.37 4.56 -10.69
C CYS A 197 -6.02 3.06 -10.81
N SER A 198 -7.06 2.25 -10.93
CA SER A 198 -6.93 0.85 -11.36
C SER A 198 -6.61 0.75 -12.85
N LEU A 199 -6.49 -0.48 -13.36
CA LEU A 199 -6.25 -0.74 -14.80
C LEU A 199 -7.37 -0.24 -15.72
N THR A 200 -8.57 0.05 -15.22
CA THR A 200 -9.62 0.68 -16.02
C THR A 200 -9.39 2.19 -16.20
N GLY A 201 -8.31 2.75 -15.66
CA GLY A 201 -8.05 4.19 -15.63
C GLY A 201 -8.98 4.97 -14.70
N GLN A 202 -9.68 4.28 -13.78
CA GLN A 202 -10.69 4.90 -12.91
C GLN A 202 -10.28 4.82 -11.44
N ASP A 203 -10.69 5.83 -10.67
CA ASP A 203 -10.53 5.88 -9.22
C ASP A 203 -11.51 4.90 -8.54
N LEU A 204 -11.00 3.82 -7.95
CA LEU A 204 -11.80 2.80 -7.26
C LEU A 204 -12.59 3.36 -6.07
N ASN A 205 -12.07 4.40 -5.40
CA ASN A 205 -12.73 5.09 -4.30
C ASN A 205 -13.90 5.98 -4.76
N ARG A 206 -14.22 5.97 -6.06
CA ARG A 206 -15.44 6.58 -6.63
C ARG A 206 -16.41 5.52 -7.16
N LYS A 207 -16.14 4.23 -6.97
CA LYS A 207 -16.92 3.12 -7.55
C LYS A 207 -17.72 2.30 -6.54
N TYR A 208 -17.78 2.71 -5.27
CA TYR A 208 -18.60 2.02 -4.25
C TYR A 208 -20.10 2.01 -4.57
N GLY A 209 -20.61 3.00 -5.29
CA GLY A 209 -21.99 3.03 -5.81
C GLY A 209 -22.20 2.28 -7.13
N SER A 210 -21.14 1.76 -7.76
CA SER A 210 -21.25 1.13 -9.08
C SER A 210 -21.90 -0.26 -9.00
N ASN A 211 -22.64 -0.62 -10.04
CA ASN A 211 -23.14 -1.98 -10.26
C ASN A 211 -22.21 -2.79 -11.19
N MET A 212 -21.14 -2.18 -11.70
CA MET A 212 -20.21 -2.78 -12.65
C MET A 212 -19.14 -3.65 -11.95
N LYS A 213 -19.58 -4.71 -11.27
CA LYS A 213 -18.71 -5.59 -10.48
C LYS A 213 -17.59 -6.25 -11.31
N LYS A 214 -17.80 -6.48 -12.61
CA LYS A 214 -16.78 -7.03 -13.53
C LYS A 214 -15.57 -6.10 -13.68
N PHE A 215 -15.80 -4.78 -13.68
CA PHE A 215 -14.74 -3.78 -13.84
C PHE A 215 -14.11 -3.36 -12.51
N TYR A 216 -14.88 -3.46 -11.42
CA TYR A 216 -14.44 -3.10 -10.06
C TYR A 216 -14.65 -4.25 -9.07
N PRO A 217 -14.02 -5.42 -9.30
CA PRO A 217 -14.29 -6.62 -8.51
C PRO A 217 -13.98 -6.41 -7.02
N SER A 218 -12.82 -5.87 -6.68
CA SER A 218 -12.42 -5.66 -5.28
C SER A 218 -13.44 -4.80 -4.50
N ILE A 219 -13.92 -3.73 -5.11
CA ILE A 219 -14.95 -2.85 -4.52
C ILE A 219 -16.30 -3.58 -4.40
N GLY A 220 -16.75 -4.24 -5.46
CA GLY A 220 -18.03 -4.95 -5.46
C GLY A 220 -18.09 -6.11 -4.46
N TYR A 221 -17.03 -6.92 -4.36
CA TYR A 221 -16.95 -7.99 -3.37
C TYR A 221 -16.78 -7.46 -1.94
N THR A 222 -16.02 -6.39 -1.73
CA THR A 222 -15.93 -5.73 -0.41
C THR A 222 -17.30 -5.23 0.05
N ARG A 223 -18.07 -4.56 -0.82
CA ARG A 223 -19.42 -4.09 -0.50
C ARG A 223 -20.36 -5.25 -0.15
N ASN A 224 -20.29 -6.34 -0.91
CA ASN A 224 -21.11 -7.53 -0.64
C ASN A 224 -20.74 -8.18 0.70
N MET A 225 -19.46 -8.18 1.07
CA MET A 225 -19.01 -8.65 2.38
C MET A 225 -19.58 -7.81 3.53
N ILE A 226 -19.64 -6.48 3.37
CA ILE A 226 -20.16 -5.57 4.40
C ILE A 226 -21.67 -5.71 4.61
N LYS A 227 -22.43 -6.05 3.56
CA LYS A 227 -23.89 -6.21 3.62
C LYS A 227 -24.36 -7.52 4.28
N ARG A 228 -23.44 -8.45 4.54
CA ARG A 228 -23.72 -9.77 5.12
C ARG A 228 -23.33 -9.79 6.58
#